data_AF-A0A0L1KKA1-F1
#
_entry.id   AF-A0A0L1KKA1-F1
#
_cell.length_a   1.000
_cell.length_b   1.000
_cell.length_c   1.000
_cell.angle_alpha   90.00
_cell.angle_beta   90.00
_cell.angle_gamma   90.00
#
_symmetry.space_group_name_H-M   'P 1'
#
loop_
_entity.id
_entity.type
_entity.pdbx_description
1 polymer ?
#
loop_
_entity_poly.entity_id
_entity_poly.type
_entity_poly.pdbx_seq_one_letter_code
_entity_poly.pdbx_strand_id
1 'polypeptide(L)'
;MLSNVYVGVYFACADDGIGRFDRSMLSQQDLMELFIFGLDEPEKICGNRDDPDDVCEWTGVICNGDGEVEKFEWTNKHEDGTGTLVLEFLPWSMKLFRVCSNALSADPMDGHLYVVGRTSTQSLG
;
A
#
# COMPACT_ATOMS: atom_id res chain seq x y z
N MET A 1 -12.20 -15.52 26.82
CA MET A 1 -12.54 -14.92 25.52
C MET A 1 -11.87 -13.57 25.47
N LEU A 2 -10.77 -13.45 24.73
CA LEU A 2 -10.09 -12.17 24.53
C LEU A 2 -10.74 -11.54 23.30
N SER A 3 -11.41 -10.41 23.49
CA SER A 3 -12.01 -9.65 22.40
C SER A 3 -10.89 -8.91 21.66
N ASN A 4 -10.63 -9.25 20.40
CA ASN A 4 -9.76 -8.47 19.54
C ASN A 4 -10.40 -7.09 19.32
N VAL A 5 -9.67 -6.04 19.66
CA VAL A 5 -10.06 -4.66 19.37
C VAL A 5 -9.45 -4.30 18.02
N TYR A 6 -10.29 -4.11 17.02
CA TYR A 6 -9.87 -3.67 15.70
C TYR A 6 -10.07 -2.16 15.57
N VAL A 7 -9.03 -1.45 15.14
CA VAL A 7 -9.09 -0.03 14.77
C VAL A 7 -9.04 0.03 13.24
N GLY A 8 -10.20 0.23 12.62
CA GLY A 8 -10.28 0.56 11.20
C GLY A 8 -10.05 2.06 11.00
N VAL A 9 -8.95 2.43 10.34
CA VAL A 9 -8.69 3.82 9.95
C VAL A 9 -9.26 4.05 8.56
N TYR A 10 -10.44 4.66 8.50
CA TYR A 10 -11.05 5.09 7.25
C TYR A 10 -10.57 6.50 6.90
N PHE A 11 -9.72 6.62 5.87
CA PHE A 11 -9.36 7.91 5.29
C PHE A 11 -10.46 8.39 4.34
N ALA A 12 -11.57 8.86 4.89
CA ALA A 12 -12.54 9.66 4.15
C ALA A 12 -12.04 11.12 4.17
N CYS A 13 -11.51 11.58 3.02
CA CYS A 13 -11.13 12.95 2.74
C CYS A 13 -9.83 13.41 3.45
N ALA A 14 -8.74 13.51 2.67
CA ALA A 14 -7.50 14.14 3.10
C ALA A 14 -7.71 15.64 3.30
N ASP A 15 -8.09 16.03 4.51
CA ASP A 15 -7.74 17.35 5.01
C ASP A 15 -6.21 17.38 5.13
N ASP A 16 -5.56 18.44 4.65
CA ASP A 16 -4.10 18.62 4.68
C ASP A 16 -3.52 18.72 6.11
N GLY A 17 -4.32 18.41 7.13
CA GLY A 17 -4.00 18.32 8.55
C GLY A 17 -3.66 16.92 9.06
N ILE A 18 -3.53 15.89 8.20
CA ILE A 18 -2.81 14.67 8.60
C ILE A 18 -1.36 15.07 8.84
N GLY A 19 -1.01 15.18 10.13
CA GLY A 19 0.36 15.40 10.55
C GLY A 19 1.25 14.37 9.87
N ARG A 20 2.38 14.83 9.30
CA ARG A 20 3.37 13.99 8.62
C ARG A 20 3.54 12.69 9.38
N PHE A 21 2.99 11.63 8.80
CA PHE A 21 2.94 10.32 9.40
C PHE A 21 4.35 9.71 9.37
N ASP A 22 4.93 9.42 10.53
CA ASP A 22 6.27 8.85 10.61
C ASP A 22 6.23 7.36 10.30
N ARG A 23 6.63 7.01 9.08
CA ARG A 23 6.70 5.63 8.59
C ARG A 23 7.67 4.75 9.36
N SER A 24 8.66 5.34 10.04
CA SER A 24 9.57 4.57 10.88
C SER A 24 8.87 3.94 12.09
N MET A 25 7.66 4.40 12.41
CA MET A 25 6.82 3.84 13.47
C MET A 25 5.96 2.66 13.01
N LEU A 26 5.89 2.37 11.71
CA LEU A 26 5.10 1.25 11.19
C LEU A 26 5.87 -0.07 11.23
N SER A 27 5.14 -1.15 11.47
CA SER A 27 5.67 -2.49 11.26
C SER A 27 5.83 -2.80 9.77
N GLN A 28 6.62 -3.82 9.45
CA GLN A 28 6.74 -4.35 8.08
C GLN A 28 5.38 -4.81 7.53
N GLN A 29 4.54 -5.38 8.41
CA GLN A 29 3.17 -5.78 8.10
C GLN A 29 2.36 -4.58 7.59
N ASP A 30 2.27 -3.52 8.40
CA ASP A 30 1.48 -2.32 8.05
C ASP A 30 1.99 -1.64 6.78
N LEU A 31 3.32 -1.59 6.60
CA LEU A 31 3.92 -1.04 5.39
C LEU A 31 3.50 -1.83 4.14
N MET A 32 3.51 -3.16 4.23
CA MET A 32 3.10 -4.02 3.12
C MET A 32 1.61 -3.94 2.83
N GLU A 33 0.77 -3.84 3.86
CA GLU A 33 -0.68 -3.66 3.71
C GLU A 33 -1.00 -2.35 2.99
N LEU A 34 -0.40 -1.24 3.44
CA LEU A 34 -0.54 0.06 2.78
C LEU A 34 0.02 0.07 1.36
N PHE A 35 1.12 -0.65 1.13
CA PHE A 35 1.76 -0.78 -0.16
C PHE A 35 0.85 -1.45 -1.20
N ILE A 36 0.10 -2.50 -0.82
CA ILE A 36 -0.83 -3.22 -1.71
C ILE A 36 -2.28 -2.75 -1.61
N PHE A 37 -2.60 -1.81 -0.71
CA PHE A 37 -3.98 -1.39 -0.42
C PHE A 37 -4.76 -0.93 -1.66
N GLY A 38 -4.07 -0.32 -2.62
CA GLY A 38 -4.64 0.16 -3.87
C GLY A 38 -4.89 -0.91 -4.93
N LEU A 39 -4.53 -2.18 -4.69
CA LEU A 39 -4.85 -3.28 -5.58
C LEU A 39 -6.34 -3.63 -5.50
N ASP A 40 -6.88 -4.11 -6.62
CA ASP A 40 -8.30 -4.48 -6.69
C ASP A 40 -8.58 -5.82 -5.99
N GLU A 41 -7.64 -6.75 -6.04
CA GLU A 41 -7.74 -8.09 -5.43
C GLU A 41 -6.52 -8.41 -4.55
N PRO A 42 -6.26 -7.64 -3.47
CA PRO A 42 -5.13 -7.87 -2.58
C PRO A 42 -5.22 -9.22 -1.84
N GLU A 43 -6.41 -9.82 -1.73
CA GLU A 43 -6.66 -11.12 -1.11
C GLU A 43 -5.90 -12.26 -1.82
N LYS A 44 -5.58 -12.09 -3.11
CA LYS A 44 -4.71 -13.02 -3.86
C LYS A 44 -3.25 -13.01 -3.36
N ILE A 45 -2.87 -12.03 -2.55
CA ILE A 45 -1.54 -11.85 -1.97
C ILE A 45 -1.59 -12.12 -0.47
N CYS A 46 -2.48 -11.43 0.26
CA CYS A 46 -2.52 -11.40 1.73
C CYS A 46 -3.58 -12.32 2.36
N GLY A 47 -4.30 -13.12 1.56
CA GLY A 47 -5.33 -14.06 2.03
C GLY A 47 -6.68 -13.38 2.28
N ASN A 48 -6.72 -12.44 3.22
CA ASN A 48 -7.92 -11.65 3.53
C ASN A 48 -7.52 -10.16 3.66
N ARG A 49 -8.34 -9.27 3.12
CA ARG A 49 -8.07 -7.82 3.14
C ARG A 49 -8.32 -7.16 4.50
N ASP A 50 -9.32 -7.64 5.23
CA ASP A 50 -9.72 -7.07 6.53
C ASP A 50 -8.96 -7.72 7.71
N ASP A 51 -8.44 -8.94 7.50
CA ASP A 51 -7.67 -9.72 8.48
C ASP A 51 -6.54 -10.47 7.74
N PRO A 52 -5.54 -9.74 7.20
CA PRO A 52 -4.48 -10.34 6.41
C PRO A 52 -3.63 -11.31 7.21
N ASP A 53 -3.12 -12.32 6.51
CA ASP A 53 -2.15 -13.26 7.08
C ASP A 53 -0.85 -12.52 7.49
N ASP A 54 0.03 -13.20 8.21
CA ASP A 54 1.37 -12.67 8.46
C ASP A 54 2.08 -12.39 7.12
N VAL A 55 2.73 -11.23 7.01
CA VAL A 55 3.36 -10.76 5.76
C VAL A 55 4.36 -11.75 5.19
N CYS A 56 5.00 -12.57 6.02
CA CYS A 56 5.92 -13.61 5.57
C CYS A 56 5.22 -14.85 5.02
N GLU A 57 3.91 -14.98 5.22
CA GLU A 57 3.04 -16.02 4.63
C GLU A 57 2.37 -15.56 3.33
N TRP A 58 2.45 -14.26 3.00
CA TRP A 58 1.85 -13.72 1.78
C TRP A 58 2.43 -14.31 0.51
N THR A 59 1.56 -14.49 -0.50
CA THR A 59 1.98 -15.02 -1.78
C THR A 59 2.94 -14.06 -2.49
N GLY A 60 4.15 -14.55 -2.78
CA GLY A 60 5.17 -13.78 -3.47
C GLY A 60 6.03 -12.90 -2.57
N VAL A 61 5.83 -12.93 -1.25
CA VAL A 61 6.71 -12.28 -0.27
C VAL A 61 7.78 -13.26 0.21
N ILE A 62 9.01 -12.77 0.38
CA ILE A 62 10.09 -13.50 1.05
C ILE A 62 10.65 -12.60 2.15
N CYS A 63 10.63 -13.08 3.38
CA CYS A 63 11.27 -12.44 4.52
C CYS A 63 12.69 -12.97 4.76
N ASN A 64 13.56 -12.13 5.34
CA ASN A 64 14.88 -12.52 5.79
C ASN A 64 14.84 -13.26 7.15
N GLY A 65 16.00 -13.62 7.69
CA GLY A 65 16.11 -14.33 8.98
C GLY A 65 15.63 -13.53 10.19
N ASP A 66 15.48 -12.21 10.06
CA ASP A 66 14.97 -11.31 11.09
C ASP A 66 13.44 -11.07 10.96
N GLY A 67 12.79 -11.70 9.97
CA GLY A 67 11.35 -11.55 9.71
C GLY A 67 11.00 -10.29 8.91
N GLU A 68 11.98 -9.61 8.32
CA GLU A 68 11.76 -8.41 7.52
C GLU A 68 11.59 -8.75 6.03
N VAL A 69 10.72 -8.02 5.32
CA VAL A 69 10.43 -8.27 3.92
C VAL A 69 11.65 -7.96 3.06
N GLU A 70 12.22 -8.97 2.42
CA GLU A 70 13.37 -8.84 1.53
C GLU A 70 12.95 -8.79 0.06
N LYS A 71 11.88 -9.50 -0.32
CA LYS A 71 11.45 -9.59 -1.72
C LYS A 71 9.94 -9.59 -1.84
N PHE A 72 9.45 -8.97 -2.91
CA PHE A 72 8.07 -9.05 -3.35
C PHE A 72 8.01 -9.30 -4.86
N GLU A 73 7.38 -10.41 -5.25
CA GLU A 73 7.17 -10.81 -6.64
C GLU A 73 5.69 -11.12 -6.89
N TRP A 74 5.06 -10.29 -7.72
CA TRP A 74 3.68 -10.50 -8.16
C TRP A 74 3.60 -10.26 -9.66
N THR A 75 3.89 -11.28 -10.46
CA THR A 75 4.04 -11.16 -11.92
C THR A 75 3.05 -12.02 -12.69
N ASN A 76 2.86 -11.68 -13.97
CA ASN A 76 2.08 -12.47 -14.94
C ASN A 76 0.62 -12.67 -14.52
N LYS A 77 -0.01 -11.64 -13.95
CA LYS A 77 -1.45 -11.63 -13.68
C LYS A 77 -2.25 -11.05 -14.85
N HIS A 78 -1.59 -10.40 -15.80
CA HIS A 78 -2.21 -9.85 -17.00
C HIS A 78 -3.42 -8.97 -16.64
N GLU A 79 -4.59 -9.24 -17.21
CA GLU A 79 -5.83 -8.49 -16.98
C GLU A 79 -6.40 -8.68 -15.57
N ASP A 80 -5.97 -9.70 -14.82
CA ASP A 80 -6.35 -9.93 -13.41
C ASP A 80 -5.44 -9.19 -12.42
N GLY A 81 -4.40 -8.49 -12.92
CA GLY A 81 -3.43 -7.76 -12.11
C GLY A 81 -3.68 -6.26 -12.12
N THR A 82 -4.88 -5.83 -11.69
CA THR A 82 -5.31 -4.43 -11.76
C THR A 82 -5.16 -3.69 -10.43
N GLY A 83 -5.45 -2.40 -10.44
CA GLY A 83 -5.31 -1.50 -9.30
C GLY A 83 -4.00 -0.70 -9.32
N THR A 84 -3.55 -0.27 -8.14
CA THR A 84 -2.41 0.62 -7.92
C THR A 84 -1.53 0.13 -6.76
N LEU A 85 -0.22 0.36 -6.86
CA LEU A 85 0.71 0.12 -5.76
C LEU A 85 1.13 1.44 -5.15
N VAL A 86 1.00 1.58 -3.84
CA VAL A 86 1.35 2.82 -3.14
C VAL A 86 2.84 2.78 -2.81
N LEU A 87 3.67 3.04 -3.82
CA LEU A 87 5.14 2.95 -3.75
C LEU A 87 5.77 3.80 -2.64
N GLU A 88 5.03 4.80 -2.15
CA GLU A 88 5.41 5.53 -0.96
C GLU A 88 5.69 4.51 0.17
N PHE A 89 4.80 3.58 0.50
CA PHE A 89 4.95 2.66 1.66
C PHE A 89 5.85 1.44 1.42
N LEU A 90 6.76 1.49 0.45
CA LEU A 90 7.65 0.38 0.16
C LEU A 90 8.54 0.05 1.37
N PRO A 91 8.60 -1.22 1.84
CA PRO A 91 9.39 -1.60 3.01
C PRO A 91 10.87 -1.31 2.83
N TRP A 92 11.49 -0.74 3.86
CA TRP A 92 12.87 -0.27 3.82
C TRP A 92 13.91 -1.41 3.65
N SER A 93 13.57 -2.63 4.05
CA SER A 93 14.42 -3.83 3.92
C SER A 93 14.32 -4.50 2.54
N MET A 94 13.41 -4.07 1.68
CA MET A 94 13.13 -4.74 0.40
C MET A 94 14.29 -4.55 -0.58
N LYS A 95 14.80 -5.66 -1.11
CA LYS A 95 15.92 -5.73 -2.05
C LYS A 95 15.50 -6.08 -3.46
N LEU A 96 14.39 -6.81 -3.62
CA LEU A 96 13.86 -7.19 -4.93
C LEU A 96 12.36 -6.93 -5.00
N PHE A 97 11.98 -6.15 -6.00
CA PHE A 97 10.60 -5.79 -6.28
C PHE A 97 10.30 -6.11 -7.75
N ARG A 98 9.32 -6.99 -8.02
CA ARG A 98 8.96 -7.40 -9.38
C ARG A 98 7.45 -7.53 -9.57
N VAL A 99 6.88 -6.64 -10.40
CA VAL A 99 5.44 -6.58 -10.69
C VAL A 99 5.11 -6.49 -12.19
N CYS A 100 5.97 -7.07 -13.02
CA CYS A 100 5.81 -7.04 -14.48
C CYS A 100 4.69 -7.97 -14.97
N SER A 101 4.19 -7.69 -16.17
CA SER A 101 3.12 -8.46 -16.83
C SER A 101 1.78 -8.43 -16.06
N ASN A 102 1.44 -7.26 -15.52
CA ASN A 102 0.17 -6.95 -14.87
C ASN A 102 -0.47 -5.73 -15.55
N ALA A 103 -1.77 -5.53 -15.35
CA ALA A 103 -2.54 -4.36 -15.81
C ALA A 103 -2.59 -3.24 -14.74
N LEU A 104 -1.46 -2.99 -14.07
CA LEU A 104 -1.35 -1.94 -13.06
C LEU A 104 -1.58 -0.56 -13.68
N SER A 105 -2.30 0.28 -12.96
CA SER A 105 -2.53 1.68 -13.31
C SER A 105 -1.77 2.60 -12.37
N ALA A 106 -1.54 3.84 -12.80
CA ALA A 106 -1.13 4.93 -11.93
C ALA A 106 -2.34 5.82 -11.73
N ASP A 107 -2.52 6.36 -10.52
CA ASP A 107 -3.47 7.47 -10.34
C ASP A 107 -2.82 8.76 -10.87
N PRO A 108 -3.32 9.36 -11.97
CA PRO A 108 -2.74 10.57 -12.55
C PRO A 108 -2.95 11.82 -11.68
N MET A 109 -3.85 11.78 -10.69
CA MET A 109 -4.21 12.96 -9.90
C MET A 109 -3.14 13.39 -8.91
N ASP A 110 -2.28 12.48 -8.44
CA ASP A 110 -1.32 12.83 -7.39
C ASP A 110 -0.14 13.62 -7.98
N GLY A 111 0.36 13.24 -9.17
CA GLY A 111 1.48 13.92 -9.83
C GLY A 111 1.18 15.34 -10.34
N HIS A 112 -0.06 15.61 -10.77
CA HIS A 112 -0.43 16.92 -11.35
C HIS A 112 -0.55 18.01 -10.28
N LEU A 113 -0.95 17.66 -9.06
CA LEU A 113 -1.07 18.59 -7.94
C LEU A 113 0.29 19.08 -7.41
N TYR A 114 1.38 18.31 -7.61
CA TYR A 114 2.75 18.76 -7.30
C TYR A 114 3.28 19.80 -8.30
N VAL A 115 2.85 19.76 -9.57
CA VAL A 115 3.36 20.65 -10.63
C VAL A 115 2.67 22.02 -10.59
N VAL A 116 1.37 22.07 -10.29
CA VAL A 116 0.60 23.32 -10.33
C VAL A 116 0.68 24.09 -9.01
N GLY A 117 1.13 23.46 -7.93
CA GLY A 117 1.06 24.03 -6.59
C GLY A 117 -0.39 24.11 -6.12
N ARG A 118 -0.65 23.82 -4.85
CA ARG A 118 -1.98 24.00 -4.24
C ARG A 118 -2.28 25.49 -4.03
N THR A 119 -2.35 26.28 -5.09
CA THR A 119 -3.02 27.58 -5.02
C THR A 119 -4.51 27.35 -5.20
N SER A 120 -5.20 27.23 -4.07
CA SER A 120 -6.66 27.35 -3.98
C SER A 120 -7.11 28.58 -4.78
N THR A 121 -7.88 28.38 -5.84
CA THR A 121 -8.77 29.43 -6.31
C THR A 121 -9.97 29.42 -5.36
N GLN A 122 -10.02 30.39 -4.44
CA GLN A 122 -11.27 30.72 -3.76
C GLN A 122 -12.24 31.24 -4.83
N SER A 123 -13.22 30.42 -5.21
CA SER A 123 -14.39 30.92 -5.94
C SER A 123 -15.29 31.63 -4.93
N LEU A 124 -15.16 32.95 -4.84
CA LEU A 124 -16.23 33.80 -4.31
C LEU A 124 -17.38 33.76 -5.32
N GLY A 125 -18.44 33.03 -4.96
CA GLY A 125 -19.76 33.07 -5.61
C GLY A 125 -20.82 33.16 -4.54
#